data_AF-A0A966YYU7-F1
#
_entry.id   AF-A0A966YYU7-F1
#
_cell.length_a   1.000
_cell.length_b   1.000
_cell.length_c   1.000
_cell.angle_alpha   90.00
_cell.angle_beta   90.00
_cell.angle_gamma   90.00
#
_symmetry.space_group_name_H-M   'P 1'
#
loop_
_entity.id
_entity.type
_entity.pdbx_description
1 polymer ?
#
loop_
_entity_poly.entity_id
_entity_poly.type
_entity_poly.pdbx_seq_one_letter_code
_entity_poly.pdbx_strand_id
1 'polypeptide(L)'
;MSETALMVLELAGIALLIAGLPLAFLYFKKGMGLFQKLNWTIVFLTFDLILFGAFTRLSDSGLGCPDWPGCYGTSNPFRAIEEIRAAEAAMPTGPVTVFKAWVEMIHRYLAMSVGFLIIIQVIAAFKQPNPRRSLAIRGSLFLLVLVCLQGAFGAWTVTLKLQPMIVSMHLILALVLFASMVWFAQRNDLHNLNDSKTISSLSGGLVLIAILALFGQIFL
;
A
#
# COMPACT_ATOMS: atom_id res chain seq x y z
N MET A 1 15.42 30.65 -9.83
CA MET A 1 14.76 29.62 -8.99
C MET A 1 15.79 29.15 -7.95
N SER A 2 15.41 28.97 -6.68
CA SER A 2 16.34 28.41 -5.69
C SER A 2 16.69 26.97 -6.05
N GLU A 3 17.89 26.50 -5.69
CA GLU A 3 18.31 25.10 -5.90
C GLU A 3 17.31 24.10 -5.30
N THR A 4 16.69 24.46 -4.17
CA THR A 4 15.60 23.72 -3.54
C THR A 4 14.35 23.61 -4.42
N ALA A 5 13.97 24.67 -5.14
CA ALA A 5 12.83 24.64 -6.04
C ALA A 5 13.10 23.79 -7.28
N LEU A 6 14.34 23.81 -7.79
CA LEU A 6 14.75 22.97 -8.92
C LEU A 6 14.71 21.49 -8.53
N MET A 7 15.27 21.13 -7.37
CA MET A 7 15.26 19.77 -6.85
C MET A 7 13.83 19.26 -6.62
N VAL A 8 12.93 20.08 -6.04
CA VAL A 8 11.52 19.70 -5.84
C VAL A 8 10.81 19.47 -7.17
N LEU A 9 11.07 20.29 -8.18
CA LEU A 9 10.48 20.12 -9.51
C LEU A 9 11.01 18.86 -10.22
N GLU A 10 12.30 18.55 -10.08
CA GLU A 10 12.88 17.32 -10.62
C GLU A 10 12.27 16.08 -9.97
N LEU A 11 12.18 16.06 -8.64
CA LEU A 11 11.54 14.97 -7.90
C LEU A 11 10.06 14.81 -8.25
N ALA A 12 9.33 15.92 -8.39
CA ALA A 12 7.93 15.90 -8.83
C ALA A 12 7.80 15.38 -10.27
N GLY A 13 8.72 15.77 -11.16
CA GLY A 13 8.78 15.28 -12.54
C GLY A 13 9.04 13.77 -12.61
N ILE A 14 10.00 13.27 -11.83
CA ILE A 14 10.31 11.84 -11.74
C ILE A 14 9.11 11.06 -11.18
N ALA A 15 8.46 11.56 -10.12
CA ALA A 15 7.26 10.93 -9.56
C ALA A 15 6.10 10.90 -10.57
N LEU A 16 5.88 11.99 -11.31
CA LEU A 16 4.88 12.05 -12.39
C LEU A 16 5.18 11.07 -13.53
N LEU A 17 6.45 10.87 -13.87
CA LEU A 17 6.83 9.90 -14.90
C LEU A 17 6.67 8.46 -14.42
N ILE A 18 7.21 8.13 -13.24
CA ILE A 18 7.23 6.76 -12.74
C ILE A 18 5.84 6.29 -12.32
N ALA A 19 5.05 7.16 -11.65
CA ALA A 19 3.73 6.79 -11.17
C ALA A 19 2.59 7.28 -12.06
N GLY A 20 2.72 8.50 -12.61
CA GLY A 20 1.69 9.09 -13.47
C GLY A 20 1.57 8.41 -14.83
N LEU A 21 2.66 7.99 -15.47
CA LEU A 21 2.58 7.33 -16.78
C LEU A 21 1.91 5.95 -16.74
N PRO A 22 2.24 5.02 -15.81
CA PRO A 22 1.53 3.76 -15.71
C PRO A 22 0.04 3.94 -15.38
N LEU A 23 -0.28 4.88 -14.48
CA LEU A 23 -1.66 5.17 -14.10
C LEU A 23 -2.46 5.78 -15.26
N ALA A 24 -1.85 6.72 -16.00
CA ALA A 24 -2.43 7.31 -17.20
C ALA A 24 -2.60 6.25 -18.30
N PHE A 25 -1.60 5.39 -18.51
CA PHE A 25 -1.70 4.28 -19.46
C PHE A 25 -2.88 3.36 -19.14
N LEU A 26 -3.07 2.97 -17.87
CA LEU A 26 -4.22 2.17 -17.43
C LEU A 26 -5.55 2.91 -17.67
N TYR A 27 -5.59 4.22 -17.43
CA TYR A 27 -6.78 5.03 -17.64
C TYR A 27 -7.14 5.18 -19.13
N PHE A 28 -6.15 5.37 -20.00
CA PHE A 28 -6.34 5.57 -21.44
C PHE A 28 -6.38 4.27 -22.25
N LYS A 29 -6.04 3.12 -21.67
CA LYS A 29 -6.14 1.81 -22.33
C LYS A 29 -7.59 1.54 -22.73
N LYS A 30 -7.84 1.57 -24.03
CA LYS A 30 -9.14 1.26 -24.64
C LYS A 30 -9.45 -0.23 -24.44
N GLY A 31 -10.73 -0.56 -24.23
CA GLY A 31 -11.21 -1.93 -24.02
C GLY A 31 -11.30 -2.39 -22.56
N MET A 32 -10.77 -1.63 -21.59
CA MET A 32 -10.95 -1.93 -20.17
C MET A 32 -12.22 -1.27 -19.61
N GLY A 33 -13.04 -2.06 -18.92
CA GLY A 33 -14.20 -1.54 -18.17
C GLY A 33 -13.78 -0.74 -16.94
N LEU A 34 -14.66 0.13 -16.43
CA LEU A 34 -14.37 0.98 -15.25
C LEU A 34 -13.92 0.18 -14.02
N PHE A 35 -14.58 -0.95 -13.75
CA PHE A 35 -14.22 -1.84 -12.64
C PHE A 35 -12.83 -2.44 -12.79
N GLN A 36 -12.44 -2.76 -14.02
CA GLN A 36 -11.14 -3.32 -14.35
C GLN A 36 -10.03 -2.27 -14.15
N LYS A 37 -10.28 -1.03 -14.59
CA LYS A 37 -9.38 0.09 -14.36
C LYS A 37 -9.19 0.33 -12.87
N LEU A 38 -10.29 0.34 -12.09
CA LEU A 38 -10.23 0.47 -10.64
C LEU A 38 -9.37 -0.62 -10.00
N ASN A 39 -9.52 -1.89 -10.38
CA ASN A 39 -8.72 -2.99 -9.83
C ASN A 39 -7.23 -2.79 -10.10
N TRP A 40 -6.85 -2.45 -11.32
CA TRP A 40 -5.45 -2.21 -11.67
C TRP A 40 -4.88 -0.93 -11.04
N THR A 41 -5.69 0.11 -10.87
CA THR A 41 -5.31 1.29 -10.07
C THR A 41 -5.00 0.91 -8.63
N ILE A 42 -5.84 0.09 -7.99
CA ILE A 42 -5.61 -0.36 -6.61
C ILE A 42 -4.33 -1.20 -6.51
N VAL A 43 -4.10 -2.13 -7.46
CA VAL A 43 -2.85 -2.91 -7.55
C VAL A 43 -1.64 -1.98 -7.62
N PHE A 44 -1.67 -1.01 -8.54
CA PHE A 44 -0.58 -0.07 -8.75
C PHE A 44 -0.28 0.74 -7.49
N LEU A 45 -1.30 1.36 -6.87
CA LEU A 45 -1.13 2.14 -5.65
C LEU A 45 -0.66 1.29 -4.46
N THR A 46 -1.06 0.02 -4.39
CA THR A 46 -0.64 -0.90 -3.33
C THR A 46 0.83 -1.30 -3.49
N PHE A 47 1.30 -1.47 -4.73
CA PHE A 47 2.73 -1.68 -5.01
C PHE A 47 3.56 -0.48 -4.54
N ASP A 48 3.17 0.74 -4.94
CA ASP A 48 3.84 1.97 -4.51
C ASP A 48 3.82 2.12 -2.98
N LEU A 49 2.69 1.78 -2.33
CA LEU A 49 2.56 1.79 -0.87
C LEU A 49 3.54 0.83 -0.19
N ILE A 50 3.76 -0.36 -0.74
CA ILE A 50 4.74 -1.33 -0.21
C ILE A 50 6.16 -0.78 -0.34
N LEU A 51 6.51 -0.18 -1.49
CA LEU A 51 7.81 0.46 -1.69
C LEU A 51 8.01 1.62 -0.70
N PHE A 52 6.99 2.45 -0.51
CA PHE A 52 7.02 3.54 0.46
C PHE A 52 7.09 3.05 1.92
N GLY A 53 6.49 1.90 2.22
CA GLY A 53 6.64 1.21 3.51
C GLY A 53 8.09 0.75 3.75
N ALA A 54 8.74 0.19 2.72
CA ALA A 54 10.16 -0.15 2.79
C ALA A 54 11.03 1.10 3.01
N PHE A 55 10.72 2.21 2.33
CA PHE A 55 11.36 3.49 2.57
C PHE A 55 11.20 3.95 4.03
N THR A 56 9.97 3.92 4.57
CA THR A 56 9.68 4.30 5.96
C THR A 56 10.51 3.50 6.97
N ARG A 57 10.77 2.21 6.68
CA ARG A 57 11.64 1.36 7.50
C ARG A 57 13.12 1.72 7.34
N LEU A 58 13.60 1.86 6.11
CA LEU A 58 15.02 2.14 5.82
C LEU A 58 15.45 3.56 6.23
N SER A 59 14.51 4.50 6.31
CA SER A 59 14.73 5.85 6.82
C SER A 59 14.48 5.97 8.33
N ASP A 60 14.31 4.86 9.05
CA ASP A 60 13.99 4.78 10.48
C ASP A 60 12.86 5.73 10.89
N SER A 61 11.84 5.85 10.03
CA SER A 61 10.73 6.79 10.18
C SER A 61 9.48 6.16 10.77
N GLY A 62 9.47 4.85 11.02
CA GLY A 62 8.30 4.12 11.52
C GLY A 62 7.88 4.41 12.98
N LEU A 63 8.53 5.37 13.64
CA LEU A 63 8.21 5.86 14.99
C LEU A 63 8.28 7.40 15.06
N GLY A 64 8.05 8.08 13.93
CA GLY A 64 7.97 9.54 13.87
C GLY A 64 6.71 10.09 14.53
N CYS A 65 5.65 9.29 14.63
CA CYS A 65 4.40 9.60 15.33
C CYS A 65 4.10 8.54 16.40
N PRO A 66 3.88 8.91 17.67
CA PRO A 66 3.75 7.96 18.78
C PRO A 66 2.38 7.27 18.86
N ASP A 67 1.37 7.81 18.19
CA ASP A 67 -0.03 7.38 18.22
C ASP A 67 -0.54 6.99 16.82
N TRP A 68 -1.71 6.37 16.80
CA TRP A 68 -2.42 5.99 15.59
C TRP A 68 -3.92 6.26 15.77
N PRO A 69 -4.66 6.76 14.76
CA PRO A 69 -4.25 7.02 13.37
C PRO A 69 -3.54 8.38 13.17
N GLY A 70 -3.52 9.23 14.19
CA GLY A 70 -2.97 10.59 14.16
C GLY A 70 -1.47 10.67 14.45
N CYS A 71 -1.00 11.89 14.68
CA CYS A 71 0.35 12.22 15.12
C CYS A 71 0.27 13.26 16.23
N TYR A 72 0.72 12.90 17.43
CA TYR A 72 0.58 13.64 18.67
C TYR A 72 -0.87 14.06 18.94
N GLY A 73 -1.83 13.15 18.70
CA GLY A 73 -3.26 13.42 18.90
C GLY A 73 -3.89 14.36 17.85
N THR A 74 -3.12 14.77 16.84
CA THR A 74 -3.61 15.61 15.73
C THR A 74 -3.63 14.83 14.41
N SER A 75 -4.27 15.38 13.38
CA SER A 75 -4.39 14.67 12.10
C SER A 75 -3.15 14.75 11.22
N ASN A 76 -2.19 15.65 11.47
CA ASN A 76 -1.01 15.81 10.63
C ASN A 76 0.15 16.54 11.36
N PRO A 77 1.41 16.32 10.95
CA PRO A 77 2.57 16.89 11.63
C PRO A 77 2.66 18.41 11.64
N PHE A 78 2.01 19.15 10.73
CA PHE A 78 2.03 20.62 10.80
C PHE A 78 1.33 21.15 12.05
N ARG A 79 0.27 20.49 12.51
CA ARG A 79 -0.48 20.89 13.71
C ARG A 79 0.25 20.52 14.99
N ALA A 80 1.05 19.46 14.95
CA ALA A 80 1.86 18.95 16.06
C ALA A 80 3.31 19.43 16.04
N ILE A 81 3.62 20.52 15.32
CA ILE A 81 5.02 20.90 15.04
C ILE A 81 5.80 21.23 16.31
N GLU A 82 5.13 21.82 17.30
CA GLU A 82 5.76 22.19 18.57
C GLU A 82 6.02 20.96 19.44
N GLU A 83 5.07 20.02 19.50
CA GLU A 83 5.23 18.75 20.20
C GLU A 83 6.33 17.89 19.58
N ILE A 84 6.42 17.84 18.25
CA ILE A 84 7.46 17.13 17.53
C ILE A 84 8.83 17.76 17.81
N ARG A 85 8.95 19.09 17.74
CA ARG A 85 10.20 19.80 18.04
C ARG A 85 10.63 19.63 19.49
N ALA A 86 9.67 19.65 20.42
CA ALA A 86 9.96 19.39 21.83
C ALA A 86 10.48 17.96 22.05
N ALA A 87 9.88 16.96 21.39
CA ALA A 87 10.34 15.57 21.45
C ALA A 87 11.73 15.38 20.81
N GLU A 88 11.97 16.02 19.66
CA GLU A 88 13.28 16.02 18.97
C GLU A 88 14.36 16.70 19.83
N ALA A 89 14.05 17.83 20.47
CA ALA A 89 14.97 18.53 21.37
C ALA A 89 15.29 17.72 22.64
N ALA A 90 14.32 16.98 23.17
CA ALA A 90 14.51 16.12 24.35
C ALA A 90 15.39 14.89 24.05
N MET A 91 15.38 14.39 22.81
CA MET A 91 16.20 13.26 22.39
C MET A 91 16.71 13.46 20.94
N PRO A 92 17.80 14.22 20.74
CA PRO A 92 18.29 14.58 19.40
C PRO A 92 18.71 13.40 18.52
N THR A 93 19.14 12.29 19.14
CA THR A 93 19.48 11.03 18.44
C THR A 93 18.31 10.05 18.42
N GLY A 94 17.11 10.51 18.78
CA GLY A 94 15.90 9.69 18.91
C GLY A 94 15.22 9.38 17.57
N PRO A 95 14.10 8.65 17.62
CA PRO A 95 13.36 8.25 16.42
C PRO A 95 12.53 9.40 15.81
N VAL A 96 12.40 10.54 16.49
CA VAL A 96 11.48 11.62 16.10
C VAL A 96 12.24 12.76 15.44
N THR A 97 11.77 13.15 14.26
CA THR A 97 12.06 14.44 13.60
C THR A 97 10.82 14.85 12.82
N VAL A 98 10.72 16.14 12.45
CA VAL A 98 9.62 16.61 11.58
C VAL A 98 9.56 15.83 10.27
N PHE A 99 10.71 15.52 9.68
CA PHE A 99 10.80 14.74 8.44
C PHE A 99 10.24 13.32 8.62
N LYS A 100 10.69 12.61 9.67
CA LYS A 100 10.24 11.24 9.96
C LYS A 100 8.73 11.17 10.24
N ALA A 101 8.18 12.13 10.96
CA ALA A 101 6.75 12.23 11.21
C ALA A 101 5.94 12.40 9.90
N TRP A 102 6.45 13.19 8.95
CA TRP A 102 5.84 13.32 7.62
C TRP A 102 5.90 12.05 6.81
N VAL A 103 7.05 11.37 6.79
CA VAL A 103 7.20 10.07 6.10
C VAL A 103 6.16 9.09 6.63
N GLU A 104 6.05 8.94 7.96
CA GLU A 104 5.09 8.03 8.55
C GLU A 104 3.63 8.39 8.21
N MET A 105 3.26 9.67 8.31
CA MET A 105 1.89 10.11 8.03
C MET A 105 1.52 9.98 6.55
N ILE A 106 2.45 10.23 5.63
CA ILE A 106 2.24 10.02 4.19
C ILE A 106 1.95 8.53 3.92
N HIS A 107 2.69 7.61 4.52
CA HIS A 107 2.42 6.18 4.40
C HIS A 107 0.99 5.84 4.86
N ARG A 108 0.57 6.39 6.02
CA ARG A 108 -0.78 6.20 6.56
C ARG A 108 -1.87 6.77 5.63
N TYR A 109 -1.67 7.94 5.04
CA TYR A 109 -2.63 8.52 4.09
C TYR A 109 -2.78 7.69 2.81
N LEU A 110 -1.66 7.19 2.28
CA LEU A 110 -1.66 6.30 1.12
C LEU A 110 -2.41 5.00 1.45
N ALA A 111 -2.17 4.41 2.62
CA ALA A 111 -2.88 3.22 3.09
C ALA A 111 -4.39 3.45 3.24
N MET A 112 -4.82 4.58 3.84
CA MET A 112 -6.23 4.94 3.94
C MET A 112 -6.88 5.15 2.57
N SER A 113 -6.14 5.73 1.62
CA SER A 113 -6.62 5.93 0.24
C SER A 113 -6.86 4.59 -0.47
N VAL A 114 -5.93 3.63 -0.33
CA VAL A 114 -6.11 2.26 -0.85
C VAL A 114 -7.32 1.58 -0.21
N GLY A 115 -7.47 1.67 1.12
CA GLY A 115 -8.64 1.13 1.83
C GLY A 115 -9.96 1.71 1.32
N PHE A 116 -10.01 3.02 1.10
CA PHE A 116 -11.19 3.69 0.54
C PHE A 116 -11.52 3.23 -0.88
N LEU A 117 -10.51 3.06 -1.75
CA LEU A 117 -10.72 2.54 -3.10
C LEU A 117 -11.24 1.10 -3.09
N ILE A 118 -10.84 0.26 -2.13
CA ILE A 118 -11.38 -1.10 -1.96
C ILE A 118 -12.86 -1.05 -1.54
N ILE A 119 -13.27 -0.09 -0.70
CA ILE A 119 -14.70 0.12 -0.39
C ILE A 119 -15.47 0.48 -1.66
N ILE A 120 -14.93 1.39 -2.50
CA ILE A 120 -15.52 1.72 -3.81
C ILE A 120 -15.59 0.47 -4.70
N GLN A 121 -14.56 -0.37 -4.69
CA GLN A 121 -14.53 -1.63 -5.44
C GLN A 121 -15.67 -2.57 -5.00
N VAL A 122 -15.90 -2.73 -3.69
CA VAL A 122 -17.04 -3.51 -3.17
C VAL A 122 -18.37 -2.96 -3.68
N ILE A 123 -18.58 -1.64 -3.61
CA ILE A 123 -19.81 -1.01 -4.11
C ILE A 123 -19.98 -1.22 -5.62
N ALA A 124 -18.90 -1.04 -6.39
CA ALA A 124 -18.89 -1.23 -7.84
C ALA A 124 -19.10 -2.70 -8.25
N ALA A 125 -18.76 -3.66 -7.39
CA ALA A 125 -18.95 -5.09 -7.65
C ALA A 125 -20.45 -5.46 -7.79
N PHE A 126 -21.34 -4.79 -7.05
CA PHE A 126 -22.79 -5.02 -7.16
C PHE A 126 -23.37 -4.61 -8.52
N LYS A 127 -22.71 -3.67 -9.21
CA LYS A 127 -23.11 -3.21 -10.55
C LYS A 127 -22.60 -4.11 -11.68
N GLN A 128 -21.81 -5.15 -11.37
CA GLN A 128 -21.35 -6.09 -12.39
C GLN A 128 -22.50 -6.94 -12.93
N PRO A 129 -22.47 -7.30 -14.23
CA PRO A 129 -23.47 -8.18 -14.83
C PRO A 129 -23.29 -9.63 -14.34
N ASN A 130 -24.36 -10.42 -14.36
CA ASN A 130 -24.26 -11.87 -14.18
C ASN A 130 -23.59 -12.50 -15.42
N PRO A 131 -22.75 -13.54 -15.27
CA PRO A 131 -22.40 -14.27 -14.03
C PRO A 131 -21.26 -13.66 -13.20
N ARG A 132 -20.61 -12.58 -13.67
CA ARG A 132 -19.41 -11.98 -13.05
C ARG A 132 -19.66 -11.39 -11.65
N ARG A 133 -20.89 -10.97 -11.37
CA ARG A 133 -21.30 -10.33 -10.11
C ARG A 133 -20.88 -11.10 -8.86
N SER A 134 -21.12 -12.41 -8.82
CA SER A 134 -20.82 -13.23 -7.63
C SER A 134 -19.32 -13.24 -7.32
N LEU A 135 -18.48 -13.44 -8.35
CA LEU A 135 -17.02 -13.40 -8.21
C LEU A 135 -16.53 -12.00 -7.80
N ALA A 136 -17.08 -10.95 -8.42
CA ALA A 136 -16.70 -9.58 -8.12
C ALA A 136 -16.99 -9.22 -6.65
N ILE A 137 -18.17 -9.57 -6.14
CA ILE A 137 -18.56 -9.29 -4.75
C ILE A 137 -17.67 -10.07 -3.78
N ARG A 138 -17.53 -11.40 -3.98
CA ARG A 138 -16.72 -12.24 -3.08
C ARG A 138 -15.25 -11.82 -3.06
N GLY A 139 -14.67 -11.53 -4.22
CA GLY A 139 -13.30 -11.06 -4.33
C GLY A 139 -13.08 -9.71 -3.65
N SER A 140 -13.97 -8.73 -3.89
CA SER A 140 -13.84 -7.40 -3.29
C SER A 140 -14.02 -7.44 -1.76
N LEU A 141 -14.96 -8.26 -1.24
CA LEU A 141 -15.14 -8.45 0.20
C LEU A 141 -13.93 -9.13 0.85
N PHE A 142 -13.35 -10.12 0.19
CA PHE A 142 -12.12 -10.77 0.66
C PHE A 142 -10.97 -9.76 0.76
N LEU A 143 -10.77 -8.94 -0.27
CA LEU A 143 -9.76 -7.87 -0.26
C LEU A 143 -10.04 -6.82 0.84
N LEU A 144 -11.30 -6.50 1.10
CA LEU A 144 -11.70 -5.60 2.19
C LEU A 144 -11.32 -6.17 3.57
N VAL A 145 -11.54 -7.46 3.80
CA VAL A 145 -11.12 -8.11 5.06
C VAL A 145 -9.60 -8.06 5.20
N LEU A 146 -8.86 -8.41 4.16
CA LEU A 146 -7.40 -8.40 4.19
C LEU A 146 -6.83 -7.00 4.44
N VAL A 147 -7.37 -5.94 3.83
CA VAL A 147 -6.88 -4.57 4.07
C VAL A 147 -7.21 -4.07 5.48
N CYS A 148 -8.33 -4.49 6.08
CA CYS A 148 -8.62 -4.20 7.49
C CYS A 148 -7.62 -4.88 8.42
N LEU A 149 -7.27 -6.15 8.16
CA LEU A 149 -6.21 -6.85 8.90
C LEU A 149 -4.86 -6.14 8.71
N GLN A 150 -4.55 -5.70 7.49
CA GLN A 150 -3.34 -4.93 7.19
C GLN A 150 -3.26 -3.64 8.01
N GLY A 151 -4.37 -2.91 8.07
CA GLY A 151 -4.49 -1.71 8.91
C GLY A 151 -4.27 -1.98 10.39
N ALA A 152 -4.83 -3.08 10.92
CA ALA A 152 -4.63 -3.48 12.31
C ALA A 152 -3.16 -3.80 12.61
N PHE A 153 -2.50 -4.59 11.76
CA PHE A 153 -1.07 -4.88 11.91
C PHE A 153 -0.21 -3.61 11.76
N GLY A 154 -0.60 -2.67 10.89
CA GLY A 154 0.10 -1.39 10.73
C GLY A 154 -0.07 -0.47 11.94
N ALA A 155 -1.20 -0.52 12.63
CA ALA A 155 -1.34 0.16 13.92
C ALA A 155 -0.42 -0.48 14.98
N TRP A 156 -0.35 -1.82 15.01
CA TRP A 156 0.52 -2.55 15.93
C TRP A 156 2.01 -2.34 15.67
N THR A 157 2.46 -2.08 14.45
CA THR A 157 3.87 -1.74 14.22
C THR A 157 4.28 -0.48 14.99
N VAL A 158 3.37 0.47 15.19
CA VAL A 158 3.64 1.69 15.96
C VAL A 158 3.45 1.44 17.45
N THR A 159 2.31 0.88 17.86
CA THR A 159 1.99 0.72 19.29
C THR A 159 2.85 -0.32 20.00
N LEU A 160 3.41 -1.30 19.26
CA LEU A 160 4.38 -2.29 19.75
C LEU A 160 5.82 -1.93 19.36
N LYS A 161 6.10 -0.66 19.06
CA LYS A 161 7.45 -0.11 18.88
C LYS A 161 8.32 -0.89 17.88
N LEU A 162 7.75 -1.19 16.71
CA LEU A 162 8.40 -1.91 15.61
C LEU A 162 8.95 -3.29 16.01
N GLN A 163 8.26 -4.01 16.90
CA GLN A 163 8.61 -5.39 17.25
C GLN A 163 8.80 -6.23 15.97
N PRO A 164 9.96 -6.89 15.77
CA PRO A 164 10.30 -7.53 14.50
C PRO A 164 9.24 -8.49 13.96
N MET A 165 8.63 -9.28 14.85
CA MET A 165 7.58 -10.22 14.46
C MET A 165 6.35 -9.51 13.85
N ILE A 166 5.92 -8.38 14.41
CA ILE A 166 4.75 -7.64 13.95
C ILE A 166 5.03 -6.96 12.60
N VAL A 167 6.22 -6.35 12.46
CA VAL A 167 6.65 -5.72 11.20
C VAL A 167 6.72 -6.76 10.08
N SER A 168 7.29 -7.92 10.35
CA SER A 168 7.36 -9.03 9.39
C SER A 168 5.97 -9.55 9.01
N MET A 169 5.08 -9.75 9.98
CA MET A 169 3.70 -10.18 9.69
C MET A 169 2.93 -9.13 8.88
N HIS A 170 3.13 -7.84 9.17
CA HIS A 170 2.56 -6.75 8.38
C HIS A 170 3.05 -6.78 6.92
N LEU A 171 4.34 -7.02 6.69
CA LEU A 171 4.88 -7.12 5.33
C LEU A 171 4.37 -8.36 4.58
N ILE A 172 4.35 -9.53 5.22
CA ILE A 172 3.83 -10.77 4.61
C ILE A 172 2.36 -10.60 4.24
N LEU A 173 1.56 -10.03 5.15
CA LEU A 173 0.15 -9.76 4.88
C LEU A 173 -0.02 -8.76 3.73
N ALA A 174 0.85 -7.74 3.61
CA ALA A 174 0.87 -6.82 2.47
C ALA A 174 1.10 -7.56 1.14
N LEU A 175 2.07 -8.49 1.11
CA LEU A 175 2.40 -9.27 -0.08
C LEU A 175 1.27 -10.23 -0.46
N VAL A 176 0.61 -10.86 0.52
CA VAL A 176 -0.57 -11.70 0.30
C VAL A 176 -1.73 -10.87 -0.25
N LEU A 177 -1.98 -9.67 0.31
CA LEU A 177 -2.97 -8.73 -0.18
C LEU A 177 -2.68 -8.33 -1.63
N PHE A 178 -1.44 -7.93 -1.92
CA PHE A 178 -1.00 -7.54 -3.26
C PHE A 178 -1.16 -8.68 -4.27
N ALA A 179 -0.69 -9.88 -3.95
CA ALA A 179 -0.85 -11.05 -4.82
C ALA A 179 -2.32 -11.37 -5.08
N SER A 180 -3.17 -11.26 -4.05
CA SER A 180 -4.62 -11.44 -4.18
C SER A 180 -5.27 -10.40 -5.08
N MET A 181 -4.83 -9.13 -4.98
CA MET A 181 -5.30 -8.05 -5.86
C MET A 181 -4.89 -8.27 -7.32
N VAL A 182 -3.63 -8.65 -7.59
CA VAL A 182 -3.14 -8.94 -8.94
C VAL A 182 -3.92 -10.10 -9.55
N TRP A 183 -4.08 -11.20 -8.80
CA TRP A 183 -4.86 -12.35 -9.24
C TRP A 183 -6.33 -11.97 -9.53
N PHE A 184 -6.94 -11.17 -8.66
CA PHE A 184 -8.32 -10.71 -8.84
C PHE A 184 -8.48 -9.77 -10.04
N ALA A 185 -7.51 -8.88 -10.27
CA ALA A 185 -7.48 -8.01 -11.45
C ALA A 185 -7.39 -8.85 -12.73
N GLN A 186 -6.42 -9.76 -12.82
CA GLN A 186 -6.22 -10.64 -13.98
C GLN A 186 -7.43 -11.55 -14.27
N ARG A 187 -8.06 -12.12 -13.23
CA ARG A 187 -9.21 -13.01 -13.42
C ARG A 187 -10.45 -12.27 -13.92
N ASN A 188 -10.60 -11.00 -13.56
CA ASN A 188 -11.63 -10.15 -14.14
C ASN A 188 -11.31 -9.73 -15.59
N ASP A 189 -10.04 -9.63 -15.95
CA ASP A 189 -9.57 -9.38 -17.34
C ASP A 189 -9.86 -10.58 -18.26
N LEU A 190 -9.54 -11.80 -17.81
CA LEU A 190 -9.68 -13.03 -18.59
C LEU A 190 -11.13 -13.37 -18.94
N HIS A 191 -12.13 -12.90 -18.19
CA HIS A 191 -13.53 -13.09 -18.58
C HIS A 191 -13.94 -12.17 -19.76
N ASN A 192 -13.17 -11.12 -20.09
CA ASN A 192 -13.40 -10.27 -21.26
C ASN A 192 -12.76 -10.80 -22.54
N LEU A 193 -11.71 -11.62 -22.43
CA LEU A 193 -11.02 -12.22 -23.55
C LEU A 193 -11.29 -13.72 -23.49
N ASN A 194 -12.25 -14.20 -24.27
CA ASN A 194 -12.58 -15.63 -24.37
C ASN A 194 -11.47 -16.41 -25.12
N ASP A 195 -10.21 -16.18 -24.76
CA ASP A 195 -9.03 -16.86 -25.28
C ASP A 195 -8.39 -17.69 -24.16
N SER A 196 -8.56 -18.99 -24.31
CA SER A 196 -7.81 -20.04 -23.62
C SER A 196 -6.31 -19.86 -23.82
N LYS A 197 -5.68 -19.06 -22.97
CA LYS A 197 -4.26 -19.24 -22.63
C LYS A 197 -4.16 -19.50 -21.14
N THR A 198 -4.10 -20.78 -20.81
CA THR A 198 -3.75 -21.28 -19.48
C THR A 198 -2.36 -20.75 -19.14
N ILE A 199 -2.28 -19.63 -18.43
CA ILE A 199 -1.03 -19.23 -17.77
C ILE A 199 -0.77 -20.31 -16.73
N SER A 200 0.31 -21.08 -16.91
CA SER A 200 0.67 -22.17 -16.02
C SER A 200 0.73 -21.65 -14.59
N SER A 201 0.00 -22.31 -13.68
CA SER A 201 0.10 -22.06 -12.25
C SER A 201 1.57 -22.04 -11.84
N LEU A 202 1.96 -21.02 -11.07
CA LEU A 202 3.25 -21.03 -10.39
C LEU A 202 3.36 -22.36 -9.63
N SER A 203 4.48 -23.07 -9.77
CA SER A 203 4.62 -24.37 -9.15
C SER A 203 4.50 -24.23 -7.63
N GLY A 204 3.76 -25.13 -6.97
CA GLY A 204 3.61 -25.10 -5.51
C GLY A 204 4.97 -25.14 -4.79
N GLY A 205 5.99 -25.73 -5.41
CA GLY A 205 7.37 -25.69 -4.94
C GLY A 205 7.99 -24.29 -4.94
N LEU A 206 7.77 -23.47 -5.96
CA LEU A 206 8.26 -22.08 -5.98
C LEU A 206 7.56 -21.22 -4.92
N VAL A 207 6.26 -21.44 -4.72
CA VAL A 207 5.50 -20.78 -3.64
C VAL A 207 6.06 -21.19 -2.27
N LEU A 208 6.32 -22.48 -2.05
CA LEU A 208 6.89 -22.99 -0.80
C LEU A 208 8.31 -22.45 -0.56
N ILE A 209 9.16 -22.42 -1.58
CA ILE A 209 10.52 -21.86 -1.48
C ILE A 209 10.47 -20.36 -1.15
N ALA A 210 9.57 -19.59 -1.79
CA ALA A 210 9.39 -18.18 -1.46
C ALA A 210 8.91 -17.99 -0.01
N ILE A 211 7.97 -18.83 0.47
CA ILE A 211 7.51 -18.81 1.87
C ILE A 211 8.64 -19.16 2.83
N LEU A 212 9.45 -20.18 2.53
CA LEU A 212 10.58 -20.59 3.37
C LEU A 212 11.72 -19.57 3.37
N ALA A 213 12.00 -18.94 2.23
CA ALA A 213 12.98 -17.86 2.12
C ALA A 213 12.52 -16.62 2.91
N LEU A 214 11.23 -16.25 2.79
CA LEU A 214 10.62 -15.20 3.60
C LEU A 214 10.68 -15.56 5.08
N PHE A 215 10.37 -16.81 5.45
CA PHE A 215 10.47 -17.27 6.83
C PHE A 215 11.91 -17.17 7.34
N GLY A 216 12.90 -17.62 6.58
CA GLY A 216 14.32 -17.48 6.95
C GLY A 216 14.76 -16.02 7.13
N GLN A 217 14.25 -15.11 6.29
CA GLN A 217 14.51 -13.68 6.38
C GLN A 217 13.88 -13.00 7.62
N ILE A 218 12.91 -13.65 8.29
CA ILE A 218 12.30 -13.16 9.55
C ILE A 218 13.19 -13.43 10.77
N PHE A 219 14.09 -14.42 10.70
CA PHE A 219 14.95 -14.86 11.82
C PHE A 219 16.43 -14.50 11.67
N LEU A 220 16.81 -13.83 10.57
CA LEU A 220 18.13 -13.26 10.31
C LEU A 220 18.09 -11.75 10.49
#